data_AF-A0A0D8BB16-F1
#
_entry.id   AF-A0A0D8BB16-F1
#
_cell.length_a   1.000
_cell.length_b   1.000
_cell.length_c   1.000
_cell.angle_alpha   90.00
_cell.angle_beta   90.00
_cell.angle_gamma   90.00
#
_symmetry.space_group_name_H-M   'P 1'
#
loop_
_entity.id
_entity.type
_entity.pdbx_description
1 polymer ?
#
loop_
_entity_poly.entity_id
_entity_poly.type
_entity_poly.pdbx_seq_one_letter_code
_entity_poly.pdbx_strand_id
1 'polypeptide(L)'
;MYGHLFSPDTLDDLDLGDVTEKDLRIPRESAALAALNRVEMSEEISDIGPAWFFPTTARVVFDLDADDAERIDALYRGGFFNEYRRLTTVKAHAALGGRFVHGCQSSPNMSGGAVVPYGVDLTRFRTDLGAFKRDWIDRILALTGPVPAACPCPPADRPETVPRLTGRSRPARCGEPLGETLMDALSPLLADLAELAHLGSPVARVHVRAWALSGVERVRFAGDREMIFKWAREPFTAEADVLRHVRGQGVPVPVVFASVVRGGRLGVLMEDLGDADREATMADAATAAVTVHEAKPADALPVLDRVALTALPGQAIAGLEELRAAGRWTESTDLDEPLARLADHADRLADGVELAPFGLCHSEFHPTSLHVRDDGWHLLDWARSFIGPGLLDLASWQGTQQPADSASLRRLIWAYIRAGGAAEASRSRAGLPAERWALGWHRLWIIAWYLEQATTWMPSFDQDTFTATVIRRHLHEAGTFLWTPS
;
A
#
# COMPACT_ATOMS: atom_id res chain seq x y z
N MET A 1 -3.57 7.34 -24.41
CA MET A 1 -3.47 7.22 -22.94
C MET A 1 -4.86 7.16 -22.32
N TYR A 2 -5.64 8.24 -22.35
CA TYR A 2 -6.95 8.26 -21.68
C TYR A 2 -8.03 7.35 -22.28
N GLY A 3 -8.10 7.18 -23.61
CA GLY A 3 -9.02 6.19 -24.20
C GLY A 3 -8.76 4.74 -23.78
N HIS A 4 -7.51 4.43 -23.36
CA HIS A 4 -7.16 3.13 -22.79
C HIS A 4 -7.45 3.08 -21.28
N LEU A 5 -7.27 4.19 -20.55
CA LEU A 5 -7.59 4.28 -19.12
C LEU A 5 -9.10 4.22 -18.83
N PHE A 6 -9.95 4.53 -19.80
CA PHE A 6 -11.40 4.52 -19.64
C PHE A 6 -12.08 3.51 -20.58
N SER A 7 -11.36 2.49 -21.05
CA SER A 7 -11.97 1.42 -21.85
C SER A 7 -12.88 0.55 -20.98
N PRO A 8 -13.90 -0.12 -21.54
CA PRO A 8 -14.71 -1.09 -20.81
C PRO A 8 -13.86 -2.12 -20.05
N ASP A 9 -12.84 -2.68 -20.72
CA ASP A 9 -11.92 -3.68 -20.15
C ASP A 9 -11.11 -3.20 -18.94
N THR A 10 -11.03 -1.88 -18.67
CA THR A 10 -10.33 -1.31 -17.50
C THR A 10 -11.29 -0.75 -16.45
N LEU A 11 -12.60 -0.87 -16.68
CA LEU A 11 -13.68 -0.39 -15.81
C LEU A 11 -14.48 -1.53 -15.17
N ASP A 12 -14.46 -2.74 -15.75
CA ASP A 12 -15.13 -3.94 -15.22
C ASP A 12 -14.57 -4.44 -13.86
N ASP A 13 -13.40 -3.95 -13.44
CA ASP A 13 -12.71 -4.30 -12.18
C ASP A 13 -13.15 -3.45 -10.96
N LEU A 14 -14.21 -2.62 -11.06
CA LEU A 14 -14.55 -1.62 -10.04
C LEU A 14 -16.04 -1.65 -9.61
N ASP A 15 -16.27 -1.42 -8.32
CA ASP A 15 -17.62 -1.22 -7.74
C ASP A 15 -18.17 0.17 -8.13
N LEU A 16 -18.82 0.21 -9.29
CA LEU A 16 -19.38 1.40 -9.94
C LEU A 16 -20.89 1.55 -9.69
N GLY A 17 -21.42 1.01 -8.58
CA GLY A 17 -22.86 0.84 -8.35
C GLY A 17 -23.75 2.07 -8.61
N ASP A 18 -23.22 3.28 -8.42
CA ASP A 18 -23.94 4.55 -8.63
C ASP A 18 -23.42 5.38 -9.82
N VAL A 19 -22.50 4.83 -10.64
CA VAL A 19 -21.87 5.53 -11.78
C VAL A 19 -22.56 5.09 -13.08
N THR A 20 -23.16 6.04 -13.78
CA THR A 20 -23.87 5.76 -15.04
C THR A 20 -22.93 5.78 -16.26
N GLU A 21 -23.35 5.18 -17.37
CA GLU A 21 -22.61 5.29 -18.65
C GLU A 21 -22.48 6.75 -19.11
N LYS A 22 -23.47 7.60 -18.77
CA LYS A 22 -23.42 9.05 -19.00
C LYS A 22 -22.27 9.67 -18.19
N ASP A 23 -22.09 9.25 -16.94
CA ASP A 23 -21.01 9.74 -16.06
C ASP A 23 -19.64 9.28 -16.55
N LEU A 24 -19.51 8.09 -17.14
CA LEU A 24 -18.26 7.57 -17.72
C LEU A 24 -17.92 8.20 -19.08
N ARG A 25 -18.92 8.61 -19.85
CA ARG A 25 -18.73 9.30 -21.13
C ARG A 25 -18.04 10.66 -20.96
N ILE A 26 -18.40 11.41 -19.91
CA ILE A 26 -17.87 12.75 -19.64
C ILE A 26 -16.34 12.79 -19.45
N PRO A 27 -15.71 11.95 -18.60
CA PRO A 27 -14.26 11.88 -18.48
C PRO A 27 -13.60 11.29 -19.74
N ARG A 28 -14.23 10.35 -20.46
CA ARG A 28 -13.70 9.82 -21.74
C ARG A 28 -13.54 10.93 -22.78
N GLU A 29 -14.60 11.71 -22.98
CA GLU A 29 -14.60 12.82 -23.95
C GLU A 29 -13.71 13.98 -23.50
N SER A 30 -13.72 14.31 -22.21
CA SER A 30 -12.89 15.38 -21.65
C SER A 30 -11.41 15.06 -21.66
N ALA A 31 -11.04 13.80 -21.47
CA ALA A 31 -9.65 13.40 -21.45
C ALA A 31 -9.01 13.40 -22.86
N ALA A 32 -9.82 13.33 -23.93
CA ALA A 32 -9.36 13.65 -25.27
C ALA A 32 -9.03 15.14 -25.44
N LEU A 33 -9.82 16.03 -24.80
CA LEU A 33 -9.57 17.47 -24.78
C LEU A 33 -8.34 17.84 -23.91
N ALA A 34 -8.03 17.06 -22.87
CA ALA A 34 -6.83 17.23 -22.04
C ALA A 34 -5.52 16.99 -22.81
N ALA A 35 -5.58 16.23 -23.91
CA ALA A 35 -4.43 15.98 -24.78
C ALA A 35 -4.06 17.20 -25.65
N LEU A 36 -4.90 18.23 -25.70
CA LEU A 36 -4.64 19.49 -26.40
C LEU A 36 -3.76 20.45 -25.58
N ASN A 37 -3.59 20.19 -24.28
CA ASN A 37 -2.75 21.00 -23.40
C ASN A 37 -1.28 20.90 -23.84
N ARG A 38 -0.62 22.02 -24.10
CA ARG A 38 0.77 22.07 -24.54
C ARG A 38 1.61 23.01 -23.69
N VAL A 39 2.70 22.44 -23.17
CA VAL A 39 3.81 23.19 -22.57
C VAL A 39 5.01 23.01 -23.50
N GLU A 40 5.57 24.11 -23.95
CA GLU A 40 6.74 24.09 -24.82
C GLU A 40 7.99 23.64 -24.04
N MET A 41 9.02 23.22 -24.79
CA MET A 41 10.33 22.90 -24.20
C MET A 41 11.01 24.11 -23.53
N SER A 42 10.56 25.34 -23.83
CA SER A 42 10.95 26.58 -23.17
C SER A 42 10.29 26.78 -21.79
N GLU A 43 9.48 25.80 -21.35
CA GLU A 43 8.66 25.84 -20.13
C GLU A 43 7.48 26.82 -20.19
N GLU A 44 7.25 27.43 -21.35
CA GLU A 44 6.10 28.31 -21.59
C GLU A 44 4.82 27.49 -21.82
N ILE A 45 3.72 27.93 -21.24
CA ILE A 45 2.39 27.36 -21.50
C ILE A 45 1.86 27.99 -22.79
N SER A 46 1.90 27.25 -23.90
CA SER A 46 1.47 27.75 -25.21
C SER A 46 0.02 27.43 -25.56
N ASP A 47 -0.55 26.38 -24.94
CA ASP A 47 -1.96 26.02 -25.12
C ASP A 47 -2.56 25.39 -23.86
N ILE A 48 -3.74 25.87 -23.45
CA ILE A 48 -4.53 25.32 -22.35
C ILE A 48 -5.91 24.95 -22.88
N GLY A 49 -6.08 23.66 -23.12
CA GLY A 49 -7.35 23.03 -23.42
C GLY A 49 -8.30 23.01 -22.22
N PRO A 50 -9.61 22.87 -22.49
CA PRO A 50 -10.67 23.07 -21.50
C PRO A 50 -10.65 22.03 -20.36
N ALA A 51 -10.12 20.84 -20.59
CA ALA A 51 -10.01 19.82 -19.53
C ALA A 51 -8.99 20.16 -18.41
N TRP A 52 -8.18 21.22 -18.53
CA TRP A 52 -7.29 21.67 -17.45
C TRP A 52 -8.07 22.27 -16.26
N PHE A 53 -9.31 22.68 -16.45
CA PHE A 53 -10.21 23.04 -15.34
C PHE A 53 -11.48 22.21 -15.44
N PHE A 54 -11.24 20.89 -15.45
CA PHE A 54 -12.23 19.86 -15.73
C PHE A 54 -13.61 20.09 -15.09
N PRO A 55 -13.76 20.44 -13.79
CA PRO A 55 -15.10 20.67 -13.23
C PRO A 55 -15.80 21.87 -13.88
N THR A 56 -15.11 23.00 -14.03
CA THR A 56 -15.68 24.22 -14.62
C THR A 56 -16.06 24.03 -16.08
N THR A 57 -15.22 23.32 -16.83
CA THR A 57 -15.51 22.97 -18.22
C THR A 57 -16.63 21.95 -18.31
N ALA A 58 -16.66 20.95 -17.44
CA ALA A 58 -17.69 19.92 -17.47
C ALA A 58 -19.07 20.50 -17.20
N ARG A 59 -19.17 21.50 -16.30
CA ARG A 59 -20.39 22.29 -16.08
C ARG A 59 -20.92 22.93 -17.35
N VAL A 60 -20.05 23.56 -18.13
CA VAL A 60 -20.47 24.29 -19.33
C VAL A 60 -20.71 23.35 -20.52
N VAL A 61 -19.84 22.36 -20.72
CA VAL A 61 -19.89 21.47 -21.90
C VAL A 61 -20.96 20.39 -21.76
N PHE A 62 -21.19 19.88 -20.55
CA PHE A 62 -22.15 18.79 -20.30
C PHE A 62 -23.39 19.25 -19.53
N ASP A 63 -23.56 20.56 -19.35
CA ASP A 63 -24.70 21.18 -18.65
C ASP A 63 -24.90 20.58 -17.26
N LEU A 64 -23.81 20.51 -16.48
CA LEU A 64 -23.81 19.98 -15.12
C LEU A 64 -23.98 21.11 -14.10
N ASP A 65 -24.73 20.83 -13.05
CA ASP A 65 -24.70 21.69 -11.87
C ASP A 65 -23.37 21.53 -11.09
N ALA A 66 -23.22 22.29 -10.01
CA ALA A 66 -21.97 22.30 -9.25
C ALA A 66 -21.70 20.96 -8.55
N ASP A 67 -22.75 20.30 -8.04
CA ASP A 67 -22.67 19.06 -7.27
C ASP A 67 -22.37 17.87 -8.20
N ASP A 68 -23.01 17.82 -9.37
CA ASP A 68 -22.72 16.84 -10.41
C ASP A 68 -21.31 17.02 -10.97
N ALA A 69 -20.85 18.24 -11.17
CA ALA A 69 -19.49 18.49 -11.63
C ALA A 69 -18.43 18.09 -10.60
N GLU A 70 -18.68 18.28 -9.30
CA GLU A 70 -17.80 17.84 -8.22
C GLU A 70 -17.78 16.31 -8.10
N ARG A 71 -18.95 15.66 -8.27
CA ARG A 71 -19.06 14.18 -8.32
C ARG A 71 -18.29 13.59 -9.50
N ILE A 72 -18.46 14.17 -10.70
CA ILE A 72 -17.73 13.77 -11.91
C ILE A 72 -16.23 14.05 -11.76
N ASP A 73 -15.86 15.14 -11.09
CA ASP A 73 -14.47 15.43 -10.76
C ASP A 73 -13.87 14.44 -9.76
N ALA A 74 -14.64 13.97 -8.78
CA ALA A 74 -14.21 12.91 -7.88
C ALA A 74 -13.97 11.58 -8.63
N LEU A 75 -14.75 11.29 -9.68
CA LEU A 75 -14.49 10.18 -10.60
C LEU A 75 -13.22 10.42 -11.45
N TYR A 76 -12.91 11.68 -11.78
CA TYR A 76 -11.75 12.03 -12.60
C TYR A 76 -10.45 12.26 -11.80
N ARG A 77 -10.50 12.61 -10.51
CA ARG A 77 -9.33 12.99 -9.68
C ARG A 77 -9.30 12.39 -8.26
N GLY A 78 -10.41 11.87 -7.76
CA GLY A 78 -10.53 11.28 -6.42
C GLY A 78 -9.89 9.89 -6.30
N GLY A 79 -10.27 9.11 -5.29
CA GLY A 79 -9.73 7.75 -5.03
C GLY A 79 -9.86 6.73 -6.18
N PHE A 80 -10.52 7.14 -7.27
CA PHE A 80 -10.59 6.46 -8.57
C PHE A 80 -9.27 6.52 -9.36
N PHE A 81 -8.47 7.59 -9.21
CA PHE A 81 -7.10 7.69 -9.72
C PHE A 81 -6.11 7.08 -8.71
N ASN A 82 -6.16 5.75 -8.59
CA ASN A 82 -5.29 4.96 -7.74
C ASN A 82 -3.88 4.76 -8.36
N GLU A 83 -2.95 4.20 -7.58
CA GLU A 83 -1.56 3.95 -7.97
C GLU A 83 -1.44 3.08 -9.25
N TYR A 84 -2.43 2.22 -9.55
CA TYR A 84 -2.48 1.44 -10.79
C TYR A 84 -2.54 2.33 -12.04
N ARG A 85 -3.35 3.40 -12.02
CA ARG A 85 -3.41 4.39 -13.11
C ARG A 85 -2.20 5.30 -13.13
N ARG A 86 -1.58 5.57 -11.97
CA ARG A 86 -0.30 6.29 -11.88
C ARG A 86 0.83 5.48 -12.52
N LEU A 87 0.95 4.20 -12.17
CA LEU A 87 1.89 3.25 -12.76
C LEU A 87 1.64 3.05 -14.25
N THR A 88 0.39 2.95 -14.68
CA THR A 88 0.02 2.84 -16.10
C THR A 88 0.34 4.12 -16.86
N THR A 89 0.11 5.29 -16.26
CA THR A 89 0.54 6.60 -16.80
C THR A 89 2.07 6.69 -16.89
N VAL A 90 2.80 6.23 -15.87
CA VAL A 90 4.28 6.14 -15.88
C VAL A 90 4.78 5.17 -16.94
N LYS A 91 4.17 3.99 -17.10
CA LYS A 91 4.50 3.00 -18.15
C LYS A 91 4.21 3.57 -19.54
N ALA A 92 3.09 4.24 -19.74
CA ALA A 92 2.76 4.92 -20.98
C ALA A 92 3.74 6.06 -21.29
N HIS A 93 4.15 6.85 -20.29
CA HIS A 93 5.17 7.89 -20.43
C HIS A 93 6.54 7.32 -20.76
N ALA A 94 6.93 6.22 -20.14
CA ALA A 94 8.17 5.50 -20.46
C ALA A 94 8.15 4.97 -21.90
N ALA A 95 7.01 4.45 -22.36
CA ALA A 95 6.82 4.00 -23.74
C ALA A 95 6.89 5.15 -24.76
N LEU A 96 6.54 6.37 -24.37
CA LEU A 96 6.68 7.60 -25.16
C LEU A 96 8.08 8.25 -25.05
N GLY A 97 9.06 7.55 -24.48
CA GLY A 97 10.45 8.02 -24.39
C GLY A 97 10.69 9.04 -23.29
N GLY A 98 9.84 9.11 -22.26
CA GLY A 98 10.06 9.90 -21.05
C GLY A 98 10.04 11.42 -21.23
N ARG A 99 9.49 11.91 -22.36
CA ARG A 99 9.50 13.34 -22.71
C ARG A 99 8.51 14.19 -21.93
N PHE A 100 7.51 13.56 -21.29
CA PHE A 100 6.41 14.25 -20.62
C PHE A 100 6.09 13.56 -19.29
N VAL A 101 5.60 14.33 -18.32
CA VAL A 101 5.15 13.90 -17.00
C VAL A 101 3.77 14.49 -16.76
N HIS A 102 2.76 13.66 -16.51
CA HIS A 102 1.46 14.12 -16.04
C HIS A 102 1.46 14.37 -14.53
N GLY A 103 1.34 15.62 -14.10
CA GLY A 103 1.13 16.02 -12.72
C GLY A 103 -0.30 16.52 -12.49
N CYS A 104 -1.16 15.71 -11.89
CA CYS A 104 -2.43 16.19 -11.33
C CYS A 104 -2.19 16.70 -9.90
N GLN A 105 -2.70 17.88 -9.54
CA GLN A 105 -2.83 18.23 -8.13
C GLN A 105 -4.07 17.52 -7.56
N SER A 106 -3.84 16.63 -6.60
CA SER A 106 -4.88 15.88 -5.86
C SER A 106 -5.58 16.75 -4.80
N SER A 107 -5.76 18.04 -5.06
CA SER A 107 -6.39 18.98 -4.12
C SER A 107 -7.79 19.36 -4.62
N PRO A 108 -8.83 19.30 -3.78
CA PRO A 108 -10.20 19.67 -4.14
C PRO A 108 -10.35 21.21 -4.19
N ASN A 109 -9.61 21.85 -5.09
CA ASN A 109 -9.59 23.30 -5.27
C ASN A 109 -9.74 23.72 -6.73
N MET A 110 -10.30 22.84 -7.56
CA MET A 110 -10.59 23.06 -8.98
C MET A 110 -9.34 23.26 -9.87
N SER A 111 -8.13 22.99 -9.37
CA SER A 111 -6.88 23.08 -10.15
C SER A 111 -6.68 21.76 -10.89
N GLY A 112 -6.83 21.69 -12.20
CA GLY A 112 -6.55 20.45 -12.94
C GLY A 112 -5.07 20.07 -12.95
N GLY A 113 -4.78 18.98 -13.65
CA GLY A 113 -3.43 18.48 -13.87
C GLY A 113 -2.80 19.01 -15.14
N ALA A 114 -1.47 18.93 -15.21
CA ALA A 114 -0.69 19.36 -16.35
C ALA A 114 0.22 18.24 -16.86
N VAL A 115 0.49 18.25 -18.17
CA VAL A 115 1.53 17.45 -18.78
C VAL A 115 2.73 18.36 -19.02
N VAL A 116 3.82 18.13 -18.30
CA VAL A 116 5.01 18.99 -18.33
C VAL A 116 6.24 18.21 -18.80
N PRO A 117 7.23 18.85 -19.45
CA PRO A 117 8.50 18.22 -19.75
C PRO A 117 9.20 17.72 -18.47
N TYR A 118 9.95 16.62 -18.60
CA TYR A 118 10.77 16.12 -17.51
C TYR A 118 11.84 17.16 -17.12
N GLY A 119 11.90 17.52 -15.84
CA GLY A 119 12.86 18.50 -15.31
C GLY A 119 12.34 19.94 -15.20
N VAL A 120 11.05 20.19 -15.50
CA VAL A 120 10.44 21.52 -15.34
C VAL A 120 10.57 22.04 -13.91
N ASP A 121 10.80 23.35 -13.75
CA ASP A 121 10.71 24.02 -12.45
C ASP A 121 9.24 24.08 -11.98
N LEU A 122 8.91 23.19 -11.03
CA LEU A 122 7.57 23.07 -10.47
C LEU A 122 7.11 24.32 -9.70
N THR A 123 8.03 25.13 -9.18
CA THR A 123 7.69 26.35 -8.42
C THR A 123 7.28 27.46 -9.37
N ARG A 124 8.07 27.68 -10.42
CA ARG A 124 7.75 28.61 -11.52
C ARG A 124 6.44 28.21 -12.20
N PHE A 125 6.32 26.94 -12.57
CA PHE A 125 5.10 26.36 -13.16
C PHE A 125 3.84 26.63 -12.31
N ARG A 126 3.90 26.41 -10.99
CA ARG A 126 2.76 26.68 -10.09
C ARG A 126 2.40 28.16 -10.01
N THR A 127 3.40 29.04 -10.10
CA THR A 127 3.22 30.49 -10.07
C THR A 127 2.51 30.96 -11.34
N ASP A 128 2.98 30.53 -12.52
CA ASP A 128 2.39 30.87 -13.80
C ASP A 128 0.95 30.32 -13.94
N LEU A 129 0.73 29.08 -13.47
CA LEU A 129 -0.60 28.47 -13.40
C LEU A 129 -1.57 29.26 -12.50
N GLY A 130 -1.09 29.72 -11.34
CA GLY A 130 -1.90 30.52 -10.41
C GLY A 130 -2.34 31.87 -11.00
N ALA A 131 -1.50 32.47 -11.85
CA ALA A 131 -1.82 33.70 -12.56
C ALA A 131 -2.87 33.47 -13.67
N PHE A 132 -2.71 32.41 -14.47
CA PHE A 132 -3.61 32.09 -15.59
C PHE A 132 -4.99 31.58 -15.15
N LYS A 133 -5.06 30.91 -13.99
CA LYS A 133 -6.27 30.27 -13.46
C LYS A 133 -7.46 31.20 -13.30
N ARG A 134 -7.27 32.42 -12.78
CA ARG A 134 -8.36 33.35 -12.49
C ARG A 134 -9.04 33.82 -13.77
N ASP A 135 -8.26 34.40 -14.67
CA ASP A 135 -8.75 34.93 -15.95
C ASP A 135 -9.42 33.86 -16.83
N TRP A 136 -8.94 32.62 -16.75
CA TRP A 136 -9.46 31.52 -17.54
C TRP A 136 -10.79 30.97 -17.00
N ILE A 137 -10.92 30.79 -15.68
CA ILE A 137 -12.19 30.35 -15.04
C ILE A 137 -13.31 31.35 -15.36
N ASP A 138 -13.02 32.64 -15.27
CA ASP A 138 -13.99 33.70 -15.57
C ASP A 138 -14.45 33.66 -17.03
N ARG A 139 -13.53 33.41 -17.98
CA ARG A 139 -13.86 33.29 -19.41
C ARG A 139 -14.72 32.09 -19.73
N ILE A 140 -14.49 30.95 -19.09
CA ILE A 140 -15.29 29.73 -19.35
C ILE A 140 -16.70 29.86 -18.79
N LEU A 141 -16.85 30.38 -17.57
CA LEU A 141 -18.16 30.61 -16.99
C LEU A 141 -18.99 31.61 -17.80
N ALA A 142 -18.34 32.52 -18.54
CA ALA A 142 -19.00 33.45 -19.46
C ALA A 142 -19.48 32.80 -20.78
N LEU A 143 -19.09 31.56 -21.10
CA LEU A 143 -19.49 30.86 -22.34
C LEU A 143 -20.90 30.25 -22.29
N THR A 144 -21.65 30.40 -21.20
CA THR A 144 -23.03 29.87 -21.03
C THR A 144 -24.10 30.58 -21.88
N GLY A 145 -23.71 31.21 -22.99
CA GLY A 145 -24.60 31.80 -24.00
C GLY A 145 -24.76 30.90 -25.24
N PRO A 146 -25.77 31.15 -26.11
CA PRO A 146 -26.08 30.27 -27.24
C PRO A 146 -24.90 30.16 -28.24
N VAL A 147 -24.54 28.92 -28.59
CA VAL A 147 -23.39 28.55 -29.44
C VAL A 147 -23.65 28.85 -30.93
N PRO A 148 -22.75 29.55 -31.65
CA PRO A 148 -22.81 29.67 -33.11
C PRO A 148 -22.32 28.39 -33.82
N ALA A 149 -22.93 28.07 -34.97
CA ALA A 149 -22.68 26.83 -35.72
C ALA A 149 -21.22 26.61 -36.17
N ALA A 150 -20.80 25.35 -36.15
CA ALA A 150 -19.43 24.87 -36.34
C ALA A 150 -18.81 25.15 -37.72
N CYS A 151 -17.50 25.43 -37.73
CA CYS A 151 -16.65 25.58 -38.92
C CYS A 151 -15.84 24.30 -39.17
N PRO A 152 -15.56 23.87 -40.42
CA PRO A 152 -14.91 22.60 -40.73
C PRO A 152 -13.37 22.67 -40.67
N CYS A 153 -12.73 21.63 -40.10
CA CYS A 153 -11.27 21.48 -40.02
C CYS A 153 -10.63 20.96 -41.34
N PRO A 154 -9.38 21.36 -41.65
CA PRO A 154 -8.60 20.81 -42.77
C PRO A 154 -7.73 19.60 -42.35
N PRO A 155 -7.17 18.81 -43.30
CA PRO A 155 -6.53 17.53 -43.03
C PRO A 155 -5.05 17.63 -42.60
N ALA A 156 -4.59 16.59 -41.91
CA ALA A 156 -3.29 16.50 -41.24
C ALA A 156 -2.16 15.97 -42.14
N ASP A 157 -1.00 16.63 -42.11
CA ASP A 157 0.27 16.13 -42.65
C ASP A 157 1.21 15.66 -41.51
N ARG A 158 1.91 14.54 -41.76
CA ARG A 158 2.95 13.96 -40.89
C ARG A 158 4.29 14.69 -41.07
N PRO A 159 5.19 14.65 -40.06
CA PRO A 159 6.50 14.06 -40.35
C PRO A 159 7.22 13.30 -39.21
N GLU A 160 7.91 12.25 -39.66
CA GLU A 160 9.32 11.83 -39.44
C GLU A 160 10.00 11.65 -38.06
N THR A 161 10.87 10.64 -38.09
CA THR A 161 11.71 9.95 -37.11
C THR A 161 12.98 10.71 -36.68
N VAL A 162 13.38 10.60 -35.39
CA VAL A 162 14.77 10.88 -34.90
C VAL A 162 15.07 10.07 -33.60
N PRO A 163 16.34 9.88 -33.15
CA PRO A 163 16.96 8.58 -32.90
C PRO A 163 17.27 8.29 -31.41
N ARG A 164 17.69 7.05 -31.11
CA ARG A 164 18.07 6.57 -29.77
C ARG A 164 19.46 7.08 -29.34
N LEU A 165 19.57 7.54 -28.09
CA LEU A 165 20.83 7.76 -27.37
C LEU A 165 20.91 6.80 -26.18
N THR A 166 22.03 6.07 -26.10
CA THR A 166 22.40 5.13 -25.06
C THR A 166 23.27 5.81 -23.99
N GLY A 167 23.17 5.31 -22.76
CA GLY A 167 24.24 5.37 -21.76
C GLY A 167 24.05 6.36 -20.60
N ARG A 168 23.69 5.84 -19.42
CA ARG A 168 24.51 5.85 -18.18
C ARG A 168 23.77 5.20 -17.00
N SER A 169 24.59 4.70 -16.10
CA SER A 169 24.38 3.77 -14.99
C SER A 169 23.32 4.19 -13.96
N ARG A 170 22.51 3.20 -13.55
CA ARG A 170 21.50 3.28 -12.48
C ARG A 170 22.04 2.64 -11.18
N PRO A 171 21.60 3.09 -9.99
CA PRO A 171 21.81 2.38 -8.74
C PRO A 171 20.96 1.09 -8.69
N ALA A 172 21.39 0.14 -7.83
CA ALA A 172 20.90 -1.24 -7.75
C ALA A 172 19.37 -1.36 -7.72
N ARG A 173 18.85 -2.32 -8.50
CA ARG A 173 17.43 -2.68 -8.63
C ARG A 173 17.19 -4.05 -8.01
N CYS A 174 15.94 -4.29 -7.63
CA CYS A 174 15.39 -5.61 -7.29
C CYS A 174 15.98 -6.72 -8.18
N GLY A 175 16.50 -7.78 -7.55
CA GLY A 175 17.07 -8.95 -8.22
C GLY A 175 18.59 -9.11 -8.12
N GLU A 176 19.29 -8.35 -7.26
CA GLU A 176 20.69 -8.68 -6.97
C GLU A 176 20.81 -10.01 -6.20
N PRO A 177 21.81 -10.85 -6.54
CA PRO A 177 22.04 -12.11 -5.86
C PRO A 177 22.39 -11.88 -4.38
N LEU A 178 21.89 -12.76 -3.51
CA LEU A 178 22.28 -12.79 -2.11
C LEU A 178 23.82 -12.87 -2.03
N GLY A 179 24.44 -12.05 -1.18
CA GLY A 179 25.90 -12.07 -1.01
C GLY A 179 26.40 -13.48 -0.70
N GLU A 180 27.57 -13.83 -1.21
CA GLU A 180 28.18 -15.18 -1.15
C GLU A 180 28.13 -15.78 0.28
N THR A 181 28.29 -14.95 1.31
CA THR A 181 28.24 -15.32 2.74
C THR A 181 26.86 -15.79 3.22
N LEU A 182 25.78 -15.24 2.65
CA LEU A 182 24.42 -15.65 2.99
C LEU A 182 24.06 -16.95 2.28
N MET A 183 24.46 -17.13 1.02
CA MET A 183 24.23 -18.38 0.28
C MET A 183 24.94 -19.56 0.94
N ASP A 184 26.16 -19.35 1.46
CA ASP A 184 26.90 -20.34 2.26
C ASP A 184 26.18 -20.67 3.57
N ALA A 185 25.54 -19.69 4.22
CA ALA A 185 24.78 -19.90 5.44
C ALA A 185 23.42 -20.60 5.22
N LEU A 186 22.82 -20.47 4.04
CA LEU A 186 21.53 -21.08 3.69
C LEU A 186 21.68 -22.51 3.16
N SER A 187 22.84 -22.86 2.61
CA SER A 187 23.07 -24.19 2.03
C SER A 187 22.91 -25.34 3.04
N PRO A 188 23.43 -25.25 4.28
CA PRO A 188 23.19 -26.26 5.32
C PRO A 188 21.72 -26.38 5.71
N LEU A 189 20.98 -25.26 5.80
CA LEU A 189 19.54 -25.28 6.11
C LEU A 189 18.76 -26.06 5.04
N LEU A 190 19.02 -25.79 3.76
CA LEU A 190 18.34 -26.47 2.66
C LEU A 190 18.72 -27.96 2.58
N ALA A 191 19.97 -28.31 2.91
CA ALA A 191 20.40 -29.70 2.99
C ALA A 191 19.67 -30.46 4.11
N ASP A 192 19.63 -29.90 5.32
CA ASP A 192 18.91 -30.47 6.47
C ASP A 192 17.41 -30.66 6.13
N LEU A 193 16.79 -29.68 5.45
CA LEU A 193 15.39 -29.77 5.00
C LEU A 193 15.17 -30.85 3.94
N ALA A 194 16.06 -30.97 2.96
CA ALA A 194 15.96 -31.99 1.92
C ALA A 194 16.06 -33.40 2.53
N GLU A 195 16.98 -33.60 3.48
CA GLU A 195 17.10 -34.86 4.21
C GLU A 195 15.81 -35.20 4.99
N LEU A 196 15.28 -34.23 5.76
CA LEU A 196 14.04 -34.39 6.52
C LEU A 196 12.83 -34.69 5.63
N ALA A 197 12.78 -34.11 4.43
CA ALA A 197 11.72 -34.34 3.45
C ALA A 197 11.96 -35.59 2.58
N HIS A 198 13.05 -36.34 2.81
CA HIS A 198 13.50 -37.47 1.99
C HIS A 198 13.66 -37.11 0.50
N LEU A 199 14.20 -35.92 0.26
CA LEU A 199 14.55 -35.39 -1.05
C LEU A 199 16.06 -35.48 -1.26
N GLY A 200 16.47 -35.64 -2.52
CA GLY A 200 17.87 -35.46 -2.91
C GLY A 200 18.28 -33.98 -2.92
N SER A 201 19.47 -33.69 -3.41
CA SER A 201 19.91 -32.30 -3.59
C SER A 201 19.03 -31.54 -4.60
N PRO A 202 18.78 -30.23 -4.40
CA PRO A 202 18.05 -29.42 -5.37
C PRO A 202 18.83 -29.34 -6.69
N VAL A 203 18.11 -29.44 -7.80
CA VAL A 203 18.65 -29.33 -9.17
C VAL A 203 18.60 -27.91 -9.72
N ALA A 204 17.74 -27.05 -9.15
CA ALA A 204 17.67 -25.62 -9.47
C ALA A 204 17.10 -24.81 -8.31
N ARG A 205 17.51 -23.54 -8.22
CA ARG A 205 17.02 -22.56 -7.24
C ARG A 205 16.78 -21.24 -7.95
N VAL A 206 15.60 -20.66 -7.78
CA VAL A 206 15.21 -19.37 -8.37
C VAL A 206 14.78 -18.46 -7.23
N HIS A 207 15.41 -17.30 -7.11
CA HIS A 207 14.98 -16.30 -6.12
C HIS A 207 13.62 -15.72 -6.50
N VAL A 208 12.69 -15.76 -5.56
CA VAL A 208 11.40 -15.11 -5.68
C VAL A 208 11.50 -13.72 -5.06
N ARG A 209 11.91 -13.64 -3.79
CA ARG A 209 12.04 -12.37 -3.06
C ARG A 209 12.98 -12.50 -1.88
N ALA A 210 13.68 -11.42 -1.53
CA ALA A 210 14.50 -11.34 -0.33
C ALA A 210 14.27 -10.00 0.38
N TRP A 211 14.32 -10.06 1.70
CA TRP A 211 14.28 -8.94 2.63
C TRP A 211 15.49 -9.01 3.56
N ALA A 212 15.64 -8.02 4.45
CA ALA A 212 16.78 -7.96 5.37
C ALA A 212 16.83 -9.15 6.34
N LEU A 213 15.68 -9.67 6.78
CA LEU A 213 15.58 -10.73 7.79
C LEU A 213 15.02 -12.06 7.25
N SER A 214 14.59 -12.12 6.00
CA SER A 214 13.95 -13.30 5.41
C SER A 214 14.10 -13.34 3.89
N GLY A 215 13.83 -14.50 3.30
CA GLY A 215 13.82 -14.66 1.85
C GLY A 215 13.09 -15.91 1.41
N VAL A 216 12.73 -15.93 0.14
CA VAL A 216 11.91 -16.95 -0.51
C VAL A 216 12.54 -17.33 -1.84
N GLU A 217 12.73 -18.62 -2.02
CA GLU A 217 13.24 -19.23 -3.23
C GLU A 217 12.30 -20.33 -3.70
N ARG A 218 12.15 -20.44 -5.02
CA ARG A 218 11.55 -21.61 -5.66
C ARG A 218 12.66 -22.61 -5.92
N VAL A 219 12.50 -23.83 -5.41
CA VAL A 219 13.51 -24.88 -5.48
C VAL A 219 12.93 -26.10 -6.21
N ARG A 220 13.70 -26.62 -7.16
CA ARG A 220 13.33 -27.81 -7.92
C ARG A 220 14.21 -28.98 -7.51
N PHE A 221 13.59 -30.13 -7.27
CA PHE A 221 14.26 -31.40 -6.97
C PHE A 221 14.16 -32.36 -8.15
N ALA A 222 14.87 -33.49 -8.07
CA ALA A 222 14.75 -34.56 -9.07
C ALA A 222 13.30 -35.04 -9.21
N GLY A 223 12.90 -35.41 -10.44
CA GLY A 223 11.50 -35.77 -10.75
C GLY A 223 10.57 -34.57 -10.93
N ASP A 224 11.12 -33.38 -11.18
CA ASP A 224 10.41 -32.11 -11.42
C ASP A 224 9.46 -31.68 -10.29
N ARG A 225 9.76 -32.09 -9.05
CA ARG A 225 9.07 -31.61 -7.87
C ARG A 225 9.55 -30.19 -7.54
N GLU A 226 8.65 -29.23 -7.62
CA GLU A 226 8.90 -27.83 -7.28
C GLU A 226 8.28 -27.50 -5.92
N MET A 227 9.01 -26.71 -5.12
CA MET A 227 8.67 -26.37 -3.74
C MET A 227 9.18 -24.96 -3.43
N ILE A 228 8.63 -24.34 -2.39
CA ILE A 228 9.13 -23.07 -1.86
C ILE A 228 10.09 -23.36 -0.70
N PHE A 229 11.31 -22.83 -0.79
CA PHE A 229 12.24 -22.69 0.31
C PHE A 229 12.14 -21.27 0.87
N LYS A 230 11.58 -21.14 2.07
CA LYS A 230 11.55 -19.88 2.82
C LYS A 230 12.59 -19.95 3.94
N TRP A 231 13.31 -18.86 4.16
CA TRP A 231 14.20 -18.72 5.30
C TRP A 231 13.92 -17.42 6.04
N ALA A 232 14.16 -17.41 7.34
CA ALA A 232 14.04 -16.23 8.18
C ALA A 232 15.03 -16.28 9.34
N ARG A 233 15.42 -15.13 9.88
CA ARG A 233 16.19 -15.02 11.13
C ARG A 233 15.27 -14.61 12.28
N GLU A 234 15.77 -14.66 13.50
CA GLU A 234 15.10 -14.06 14.65
C GLU A 234 14.66 -12.60 14.35
N PRO A 235 13.44 -12.20 14.75
CA PRO A 235 12.50 -12.92 15.62
C PRO A 235 11.50 -13.86 14.89
N PHE A 236 11.68 -14.12 13.60
CA PHE A 236 10.71 -14.81 12.74
C PHE A 236 10.87 -16.34 12.70
N THR A 237 11.46 -16.94 13.73
CA THR A 237 11.85 -18.35 13.70
C THR A 237 10.73 -19.34 14.02
N ALA A 238 9.56 -18.84 14.45
CA ALA A 238 8.40 -19.66 14.82
C ALA A 238 7.36 -19.85 13.70
N GLU A 239 7.54 -19.23 12.53
CA GLU A 239 6.51 -19.19 11.47
C GLU A 239 6.02 -20.58 11.03
N ALA A 240 6.91 -21.56 10.92
CA ALA A 240 6.55 -22.91 10.50
C ALA A 240 5.56 -23.59 11.46
N ASP A 241 5.68 -23.32 12.76
CA ASP A 241 4.80 -23.90 13.77
C ASP A 241 3.43 -23.23 13.75
N VAL A 242 3.39 -21.90 13.53
CA VAL A 242 2.14 -21.16 13.32
C VAL A 242 1.40 -21.69 12.09
N LEU A 243 2.08 -21.84 10.95
CA LEU A 243 1.49 -22.38 9.72
C LEU A 243 0.89 -23.77 9.93
N ARG A 244 1.60 -24.68 10.61
CA ARG A 244 1.06 -26.02 10.93
C ARG A 244 -0.14 -25.95 11.85
N HIS A 245 -0.09 -25.09 12.86
CA HIS A 245 -1.16 -24.91 13.85
C HIS A 245 -2.46 -24.40 13.22
N VAL A 246 -2.39 -23.36 12.38
CA VAL A 246 -3.58 -22.79 11.73
C VAL A 246 -4.12 -23.71 10.64
N ARG A 247 -3.24 -24.40 9.89
CA ARG A 247 -3.66 -25.42 8.92
C ARG A 247 -4.41 -26.56 9.58
N GLY A 248 -3.97 -27.00 10.76
CA GLY A 248 -4.65 -28.04 11.55
C GLY A 248 -6.09 -27.66 11.96
N GLN A 249 -6.43 -26.37 11.87
CA GLN A 249 -7.77 -25.84 12.14
C GLN A 249 -8.55 -25.50 10.87
N GLY A 250 -8.01 -25.83 9.69
CA GLY A 250 -8.66 -25.60 8.41
C GLY A 250 -8.43 -24.22 7.82
N VAL A 251 -7.55 -23.39 8.39
CA VAL A 251 -7.16 -22.12 7.76
C VAL A 251 -6.38 -22.43 6.46
N PRO A 252 -6.81 -21.91 5.30
CA PRO A 252 -6.09 -22.08 4.04
C PRO A 252 -4.72 -21.40 4.08
N VAL A 253 -3.67 -22.21 4.21
CA VAL A 253 -2.26 -21.79 4.18
C VAL A 253 -1.45 -22.85 3.43
N PRO A 254 -0.29 -22.52 2.85
CA PRO A 254 0.52 -23.50 2.13
C PRO A 254 0.97 -24.65 3.04
N VAL A 255 1.05 -25.86 2.48
CA VAL A 255 1.55 -27.01 3.24
C VAL A 255 3.02 -26.85 3.61
N VAL A 256 3.34 -26.92 4.90
CA VAL A 256 4.73 -27.05 5.37
C VAL A 256 5.14 -28.53 5.33
N PHE A 257 6.13 -28.87 4.49
CA PHE A 257 6.66 -30.22 4.37
C PHE A 257 7.77 -30.50 5.38
N ALA A 258 8.68 -29.54 5.57
CA ALA A 258 9.77 -29.64 6.54
C ALA A 258 10.13 -28.25 7.09
N SER A 259 10.62 -28.21 8.31
CA SER A 259 11.21 -26.99 8.88
C SER A 259 12.37 -27.33 9.81
N VAL A 260 13.37 -26.47 9.87
CA VAL A 260 14.51 -26.62 10.79
C VAL A 260 14.96 -25.25 11.26
N VAL A 261 15.39 -25.14 12.52
CA VAL A 261 16.04 -23.94 13.05
C VAL A 261 17.51 -24.24 13.30
N ARG A 262 18.40 -23.48 12.67
CA ARG A 262 19.86 -23.63 12.80
C ARG A 262 20.52 -22.28 13.00
N GLY A 263 21.20 -22.10 14.14
CA GLY A 263 21.94 -20.87 14.44
C GLY A 263 21.08 -19.60 14.38
N GLY A 264 19.89 -19.63 15.00
CA GLY A 264 18.95 -18.50 15.01
C GLY A 264 18.27 -18.22 13.67
N ARG A 265 18.28 -19.19 12.74
CA ARG A 265 17.63 -19.08 11.43
C ARG A 265 16.67 -20.23 11.20
N LEU A 266 15.45 -19.90 10.82
CA LEU A 266 14.47 -20.83 10.32
C LEU A 266 14.72 -21.09 8.83
N GLY A 267 14.66 -22.34 8.44
CA GLY A 267 14.40 -22.79 7.07
C GLY A 267 13.07 -23.54 7.04
N VAL A 268 12.28 -23.32 6.00
CA VAL A 268 10.99 -23.97 5.74
C VAL A 268 10.96 -24.44 4.30
N LEU A 269 10.61 -25.70 4.09
CA LEU A 269 10.26 -26.24 2.79
C LEU A 269 8.75 -26.42 2.74
N MET A 270 8.09 -25.72 1.83
CA MET A 270 6.63 -25.63 1.76
C MET A 270 6.10 -25.72 0.33
N GLU A 271 4.79 -25.87 0.22
CA GLU A 271 4.05 -25.92 -1.03
C GLU A 271 4.30 -24.68 -1.89
N ASP A 272 4.49 -24.91 -3.18
CA ASP A 272 4.44 -23.88 -4.20
C ASP A 272 3.02 -23.79 -4.75
N LEU A 273 2.37 -22.67 -4.48
CA LEU A 273 1.03 -22.40 -4.97
C LEU A 273 1.02 -21.88 -6.41
N GLY A 274 2.19 -21.69 -7.03
CA GLY A 274 2.29 -21.03 -8.34
C GLY A 274 2.09 -19.53 -8.25
N ASP A 275 1.65 -18.94 -9.35
CA ASP A 275 1.29 -17.53 -9.42
C ASP A 275 -0.17 -17.33 -9.00
N ALA A 276 -0.49 -16.16 -8.43
CA ALA A 276 -1.87 -15.82 -8.08
C ALA A 276 -2.67 -15.51 -9.36
N ASP A 277 -3.93 -15.93 -9.40
CA ASP A 277 -4.80 -15.72 -10.56
C ASP A 277 -5.31 -14.28 -10.64
N ARG A 278 -5.49 -13.63 -9.48
CA ARG A 278 -5.90 -12.22 -9.36
C ARG A 278 -5.44 -11.58 -8.06
N GLU A 279 -5.52 -10.26 -8.01
CA GLU A 279 -5.33 -9.52 -6.76
C GLU A 279 -6.49 -9.79 -5.77
N ALA A 280 -6.15 -9.73 -4.48
CA ALA A 280 -7.11 -9.91 -3.41
C ALA A 280 -7.98 -8.67 -3.20
N THR A 281 -9.29 -8.88 -3.12
CA THR A 281 -10.30 -7.83 -2.91
C THR A 281 -10.63 -7.66 -1.43
N MET A 282 -11.39 -6.61 -1.09
CA MET A 282 -11.93 -6.43 0.26
C MET A 282 -12.87 -7.56 0.69
N ALA A 283 -13.56 -8.22 -0.25
CA ALA A 283 -14.42 -9.36 0.04
C ALA A 283 -13.60 -10.61 0.42
N ASP A 284 -12.49 -10.85 -0.30
CA ASP A 284 -11.54 -11.91 0.06
C ASP A 284 -10.93 -11.63 1.44
N ALA A 285 -10.54 -10.38 1.69
CA ALA A 285 -10.01 -9.94 2.98
C ALA A 285 -10.99 -10.18 4.13
N ALA A 286 -12.26 -9.80 3.96
CA ALA A 286 -13.28 -10.01 4.98
C ALA A 286 -13.44 -11.52 5.29
N THR A 287 -13.53 -12.36 4.26
CA THR A 287 -13.69 -13.81 4.39
C THR A 287 -12.48 -14.45 5.08
N ALA A 288 -11.27 -14.08 4.66
CA ALA A 288 -10.04 -14.58 5.26
C ALA A 288 -9.90 -14.14 6.72
N ALA A 289 -10.19 -12.88 7.04
CA ALA A 289 -10.12 -12.37 8.40
C ALA A 289 -11.13 -13.06 9.33
N VAL A 290 -12.35 -13.38 8.88
CA VAL A 290 -13.31 -14.18 9.66
C VAL A 290 -12.70 -15.54 9.99
N THR A 291 -12.17 -16.24 8.99
CA THR A 291 -11.55 -17.56 9.15
C THR A 291 -10.37 -17.52 10.13
N VAL A 292 -9.51 -16.50 10.03
CA VAL A 292 -8.36 -16.33 10.93
C VAL A 292 -8.81 -16.01 12.36
N HIS A 293 -9.74 -15.08 12.55
CA HIS A 293 -10.18 -14.66 13.88
C HIS A 293 -11.02 -15.72 14.62
N GLU A 294 -11.58 -16.71 13.91
CA GLU A 294 -12.26 -17.87 14.51
C GLU A 294 -11.27 -18.99 14.92
N ALA A 295 -10.07 -19.01 14.34
CA ALA A 295 -9.05 -19.98 14.70
C ALA A 295 -8.47 -19.71 16.09
N LYS A 296 -8.14 -20.78 16.81
CA LYS A 296 -7.47 -20.69 18.11
C LYS A 296 -6.01 -20.29 17.91
N PRO A 297 -5.48 -19.31 18.66
CA PRO A 297 -4.06 -19.00 18.60
C PRO A 297 -3.21 -20.14 19.15
N ALA A 298 -1.94 -20.18 18.76
CA ALA A 298 -0.96 -21.06 19.40
C ALA A 298 -0.49 -20.45 20.73
N ASP A 299 -0.29 -21.27 21.76
CA ASP A 299 0.00 -20.81 23.13
C ASP A 299 1.27 -19.94 23.26
N ALA A 300 2.24 -20.12 22.36
CA ALA A 300 3.53 -19.42 22.39
C ALA A 300 3.51 -18.05 21.71
N LEU A 301 2.38 -17.62 21.13
CA LEU A 301 2.30 -16.34 20.43
C LEU A 301 2.36 -15.15 21.41
N PRO A 302 3.00 -14.04 21.02
CA PRO A 302 2.97 -12.82 21.83
C PRO A 302 1.54 -12.31 22.01
N VAL A 303 1.22 -11.79 23.19
CA VAL A 303 -0.12 -11.28 23.53
C VAL A 303 -0.10 -9.75 23.53
N LEU A 304 -0.99 -9.14 22.75
CA LEU A 304 -1.23 -7.70 22.65
C LEU A 304 -2.56 -7.35 23.35
N ASP A 305 -2.61 -7.60 24.66
CA ASP A 305 -3.73 -7.27 25.54
C ASP A 305 -3.68 -5.79 25.97
N ARG A 306 -4.52 -5.40 26.95
CA ARG A 306 -4.54 -4.03 27.50
C ARG A 306 -3.17 -3.60 28.04
N VAL A 307 -2.49 -4.49 28.75
CA VAL A 307 -1.19 -4.19 29.37
C VAL A 307 -0.15 -3.96 28.29
N ALA A 308 -0.11 -4.85 27.29
CA ALA A 308 0.81 -4.75 26.17
C ALA A 308 0.55 -3.52 25.30
N LEU A 309 -0.70 -3.20 24.94
CA LEU A 309 -1.04 -1.97 24.22
C LEU A 309 -0.62 -0.73 25.00
N THR A 310 -0.94 -0.68 26.30
CA THR A 310 -0.59 0.44 27.19
C THR A 310 0.93 0.67 27.25
N ALA A 311 1.72 -0.38 27.11
CA ALA A 311 3.18 -0.30 27.13
C ALA A 311 3.81 0.22 25.82
N LEU A 312 3.11 0.18 24.67
CA LEU A 312 3.69 0.51 23.37
C LEU A 312 4.33 1.90 23.29
N PRO A 313 3.71 3.00 23.78
CA PRO A 313 4.36 4.31 23.76
C PRO A 313 5.62 4.35 24.62
N GLY A 314 5.62 3.68 25.78
CA GLY A 314 6.79 3.56 26.65
C GLY A 314 7.93 2.77 26.02
N GLN A 315 7.62 1.68 25.31
CA GLN A 315 8.61 0.92 24.54
C GLN A 315 9.23 1.78 23.43
N ALA A 316 8.42 2.61 22.76
CA ALA A 316 8.92 3.53 21.75
C ALA A 316 9.84 4.61 22.35
N ILE A 317 9.51 5.15 23.51
CA ILE A 317 10.37 6.10 24.23
C ILE A 317 11.71 5.44 24.59
N ALA A 318 11.68 4.24 25.19
CA ALA A 318 12.89 3.52 25.56
C ALA A 318 13.80 3.20 24.35
N GLY A 319 13.21 2.79 23.21
CA GLY A 319 13.96 2.55 21.99
C GLY A 319 14.63 3.81 21.43
N LEU A 320 13.97 4.97 21.51
CA LEU A 320 14.58 6.25 21.12
C LEU A 320 15.71 6.65 22.06
N GLU A 321 15.56 6.45 23.37
CA GLU A 321 16.60 6.70 24.36
C GLU A 321 17.84 5.82 24.12
N GLU A 322 17.64 4.54 23.79
CA GLU A 322 18.73 3.61 23.45
C GLU A 322 19.49 4.06 22.19
N LEU A 323 18.77 4.43 21.13
CA LEU A 323 19.39 4.96 19.90
C LEU A 323 20.20 6.22 20.21
N ARG A 324 19.65 7.16 20.98
CA ARG A 324 20.33 8.41 21.37
C ARG A 324 21.56 8.16 22.24
N ALA A 325 21.47 7.22 23.18
CA ALA A 325 22.61 6.81 24.00
C ALA A 325 23.74 6.20 23.15
N ALA A 326 23.40 5.54 22.05
CA ALA A 326 24.35 5.04 21.05
C ALA A 326 24.84 6.11 20.05
N GLY A 327 24.48 7.39 20.24
CA GLY A 327 24.85 8.49 19.34
C GLY A 327 24.06 8.51 18.02
N ARG A 328 22.98 7.73 17.90
CA ARG A 328 22.07 7.68 16.76
C ARG A 328 20.83 8.51 17.07
N TRP A 329 20.22 9.13 16.06
CA TRP A 329 18.95 9.86 16.19
C TRP A 329 18.95 10.97 17.27
N THR A 330 20.08 11.66 17.48
CA THR A 330 20.18 12.74 18.49
C THR A 330 19.22 13.91 18.21
N GLU A 331 18.90 14.15 16.94
CA GLU A 331 18.00 15.22 16.48
C GLU A 331 16.52 14.79 16.39
N SER A 332 16.12 13.73 17.13
CA SER A 332 14.75 13.19 17.09
C SER A 332 13.85 13.69 18.23
N THR A 333 14.22 14.78 18.90
CA THR A 333 13.47 15.35 20.04
C THR A 333 12.05 15.79 19.67
N ASP A 334 11.78 15.97 18.38
CA ASP A 334 10.44 16.23 17.84
C ASP A 334 9.45 15.07 18.08
N LEU A 335 9.94 13.87 18.41
CA LEU A 335 9.13 12.69 18.73
C LEU A 335 8.69 12.62 20.20
N ASP A 336 9.38 13.35 21.10
CA ASP A 336 9.25 13.15 22.55
C ASP A 336 7.87 13.58 23.06
N GLU A 337 7.44 14.81 22.75
CA GLU A 337 6.17 15.34 23.25
C GLU A 337 4.95 14.54 22.73
N PRO A 338 4.83 14.19 21.43
CA PRO A 338 3.71 13.36 20.98
C PRO A 338 3.69 11.96 21.61
N LEU A 339 4.85 11.31 21.80
CA LEU A 339 4.92 10.01 22.46
C LEU A 339 4.57 10.08 23.94
N ALA A 340 5.08 11.09 24.66
CA ALA A 340 4.76 11.31 26.07
C ALA A 340 3.24 11.50 26.26
N ARG A 341 2.59 12.33 25.43
CA ARG A 341 1.13 12.48 25.47
C ARG A 341 0.38 11.17 25.23
N LEU A 342 0.82 10.37 24.26
CA LEU A 342 0.20 9.06 24.03
C LEU A 342 0.41 8.12 25.21
N ALA A 343 1.60 8.13 25.83
CA ALA A 343 1.90 7.36 27.02
C ALA A 343 0.99 7.75 28.21
N ASP A 344 0.83 9.05 28.46
CA ASP A 344 -0.01 9.58 29.56
C ASP A 344 -1.49 9.16 29.45
N HIS A 345 -1.96 8.85 28.24
CA HIS A 345 -3.34 8.44 27.99
C HIS A 345 -3.49 6.98 27.57
N ALA A 346 -2.40 6.22 27.49
CA ALA A 346 -2.38 4.90 26.87
C ALA A 346 -3.38 3.92 27.53
N ASP A 347 -3.44 3.90 28.86
CA ASP A 347 -4.34 2.99 29.59
C ASP A 347 -5.82 3.27 29.26
N ARG A 348 -6.25 4.54 29.28
CA ARG A 348 -7.60 4.94 28.89
C ARG A 348 -7.87 4.59 27.42
N LEU A 349 -6.90 4.85 26.54
CA LEU A 349 -7.03 4.57 25.11
C LEU A 349 -7.10 3.07 24.80
N ALA A 350 -6.61 2.21 25.69
CA ALA A 350 -6.67 0.75 25.54
C ALA A 350 -8.03 0.16 25.96
N ASP A 351 -8.96 0.99 26.48
CA ASP A 351 -10.32 0.56 26.81
C ASP A 351 -11.03 -0.09 25.61
N GLY A 352 -11.51 -1.32 25.81
CA GLY A 352 -12.22 -2.09 24.79
C GLY A 352 -11.32 -2.92 23.87
N VAL A 353 -10.03 -3.07 24.17
CA VAL A 353 -9.11 -3.96 23.44
C VAL A 353 -9.62 -5.40 23.32
N GLU A 354 -10.18 -5.96 24.40
CA GLU A 354 -10.68 -7.35 24.43
C GLU A 354 -12.08 -7.52 23.81
N LEU A 355 -12.70 -6.44 23.33
CA LEU A 355 -13.94 -6.56 22.57
C LEU A 355 -13.68 -7.32 21.27
N ALA A 356 -14.54 -8.30 20.99
CA ALA A 356 -14.39 -9.14 19.81
C ALA A 356 -14.29 -8.31 18.50
N PRO A 357 -13.51 -8.78 17.51
CA PRO A 357 -12.66 -9.97 17.57
C PRO A 357 -11.40 -9.74 18.43
N PHE A 358 -11.14 -10.65 19.37
CA PHE A 358 -9.90 -10.74 20.12
C PHE A 358 -9.44 -12.21 20.11
N GLY A 359 -8.25 -12.49 19.59
CA GLY A 359 -7.81 -13.85 19.31
C GLY A 359 -6.58 -13.87 18.41
N LEU A 360 -6.46 -14.88 17.55
CA LEU A 360 -5.36 -14.98 16.59
C LEU A 360 -5.42 -13.84 15.58
N CYS A 361 -4.30 -13.12 15.43
CA CYS A 361 -4.11 -12.09 14.43
C CYS A 361 -2.91 -12.44 13.53
N HIS A 362 -3.01 -12.14 12.25
CA HIS A 362 -1.97 -12.39 11.26
C HIS A 362 -0.78 -11.41 11.36
N SER A 363 -1.01 -10.15 11.76
CA SER A 363 -0.06 -9.02 11.83
C SER A 363 0.29 -8.36 10.51
N GLU A 364 0.45 -9.13 9.44
CA GLU A 364 0.86 -8.62 8.13
C GLU A 364 -0.27 -8.83 7.11
N PHE A 365 -1.52 -8.73 7.57
CA PHE A 365 -2.70 -8.99 6.76
C PHE A 365 -2.83 -7.88 5.72
N HIS A 366 -2.43 -8.15 4.47
CA HIS A 366 -2.32 -7.20 3.37
C HIS A 366 -2.72 -7.89 2.04
N PRO A 367 -3.18 -7.18 1.00
CA PRO A 367 -3.53 -7.80 -0.28
C PRO A 367 -2.46 -8.74 -0.85
N THR A 368 -1.19 -8.42 -0.62
CA THR A 368 -0.06 -9.24 -1.11
C THR A 368 0.20 -10.50 -0.29
N SER A 369 -0.35 -10.62 0.91
CA SER A 369 -0.24 -11.82 1.74
C SER A 369 -1.39 -12.80 1.46
N LEU A 370 -2.47 -12.36 0.79
CA LEU A 370 -3.59 -13.22 0.43
C LEU A 370 -3.45 -13.70 -1.01
N HIS A 371 -2.98 -14.93 -1.18
CA HIS A 371 -2.79 -15.56 -2.48
C HIS A 371 -4.12 -16.12 -2.98
N VAL A 372 -4.69 -15.52 -4.03
CA VAL A 372 -6.00 -15.91 -4.56
C VAL A 372 -5.84 -16.68 -5.86
N ARG A 373 -6.51 -17.83 -5.92
CA ARG A 373 -6.63 -18.69 -7.10
C ARG A 373 -8.09 -19.03 -7.37
N ASP A 374 -8.36 -19.63 -8.52
CA ASP A 374 -9.68 -20.10 -8.91
C ASP A 374 -10.25 -21.15 -7.93
N ASP A 375 -9.38 -21.92 -7.27
CA ASP A 375 -9.75 -22.95 -6.30
C ASP A 375 -9.86 -22.46 -4.85
N GLY A 376 -9.57 -21.18 -4.58
CA GLY A 376 -9.69 -20.57 -3.27
C GLY A 376 -8.59 -19.57 -2.95
N TRP A 377 -8.40 -19.29 -1.67
CA TRP A 377 -7.35 -18.39 -1.19
C TRP A 377 -6.41 -19.11 -0.24
N HIS A 378 -5.18 -18.61 -0.11
CA HIS A 378 -4.21 -19.04 0.89
C HIS A 378 -3.57 -17.81 1.52
N LEU A 379 -3.49 -17.76 2.85
CA LEU A 379 -2.84 -16.67 3.57
C LEU A 379 -1.37 -17.01 3.86
N LEU A 380 -0.48 -16.14 3.39
CA LEU A 380 0.97 -16.24 3.47
C LEU A 380 1.53 -15.32 4.57
N ASP A 381 2.77 -15.56 4.99
CA ASP A 381 3.56 -14.67 5.87
C ASP A 381 3.06 -14.54 7.33
N TRP A 382 3.04 -15.67 8.04
CA TRP A 382 2.61 -15.78 9.44
C TRP A 382 3.72 -15.50 10.47
N ALA A 383 4.82 -14.88 10.04
CA ALA A 383 6.03 -14.71 10.85
C ALA A 383 5.84 -13.80 12.08
N ARG A 384 4.81 -12.94 12.06
CA ARG A 384 4.56 -11.91 13.09
C ARG A 384 3.22 -12.08 13.81
N SER A 385 2.59 -13.24 13.66
CA SER A 385 1.29 -13.50 14.28
C SER A 385 1.32 -13.31 15.79
N PHE A 386 0.20 -12.87 16.34
CA PHE A 386 0.06 -12.54 17.75
C PHE A 386 -1.36 -12.85 18.23
N ILE A 387 -1.57 -12.81 19.53
CA ILE A 387 -2.89 -12.87 20.17
C ILE A 387 -3.31 -11.44 20.50
N GLY A 388 -4.42 -10.94 19.98
CA GLY A 388 -4.83 -9.58 20.28
C GLY A 388 -6.10 -9.14 19.56
N PRO A 389 -6.34 -7.82 19.48
CA PRO A 389 -7.51 -7.28 18.81
C PRO A 389 -7.43 -7.52 17.29
N GLY A 390 -8.33 -8.31 16.74
CA GLY A 390 -8.43 -8.57 15.30
C GLY A 390 -8.69 -7.32 14.46
N LEU A 391 -9.13 -6.22 15.10
CA LEU A 391 -9.19 -4.91 14.44
C LEU A 391 -7.84 -4.39 13.96
N LEU A 392 -6.72 -4.73 14.63
CA LEU A 392 -5.39 -4.33 14.17
C LEU A 392 -5.01 -5.09 12.89
N ASP A 393 -5.49 -6.32 12.73
CA ASP A 393 -5.32 -7.11 11.51
C ASP A 393 -6.14 -6.52 10.35
N LEU A 394 -7.39 -6.13 10.60
CA LEU A 394 -8.18 -5.40 9.60
C LEU A 394 -7.52 -4.06 9.22
N ALA A 395 -6.92 -3.36 10.19
CA ALA A 395 -6.19 -2.11 9.94
C ALA A 395 -4.93 -2.32 9.10
N SER A 396 -4.26 -3.47 9.21
CA SER A 396 -3.07 -3.78 8.40
C SER A 396 -3.37 -4.00 6.93
N TRP A 397 -4.64 -4.26 6.55
CA TRP A 397 -5.05 -4.48 5.15
C TRP A 397 -4.62 -3.35 4.21
N GLN A 398 -4.66 -2.11 4.70
CA GLN A 398 -4.28 -0.93 3.92
C GLN A 398 -2.76 -0.77 3.77
N GLY A 399 -1.99 -1.58 4.49
CA GLY A 399 -0.55 -1.44 4.63
C GLY A 399 -0.14 -0.17 5.37
N THR A 400 1.13 0.18 5.21
CA THR A 400 1.78 1.28 5.93
C THR A 400 2.45 2.27 4.98
N GLN A 401 2.43 2.02 3.67
CA GLN A 401 3.09 2.87 2.69
C GLN A 401 2.29 4.13 2.38
N GLN A 402 0.95 4.01 2.33
CA GLN A 402 0.03 5.10 2.07
C GLN A 402 -0.54 5.67 3.38
N PRO A 403 -1.07 6.92 3.35
CA PRO A 403 -1.82 7.46 4.48
C PRO A 403 -2.96 6.53 4.88
N ALA A 404 -3.16 6.37 6.18
CA ALA A 404 -4.30 5.62 6.71
C ALA A 404 -5.66 6.21 6.28
N ASP A 405 -6.58 5.36 5.84
CA ASP A 405 -7.94 5.74 5.45
C ASP A 405 -8.97 5.10 6.40
N SER A 406 -9.47 5.91 7.35
CA SER A 406 -10.50 5.48 8.29
C SER A 406 -11.81 5.05 7.60
N ALA A 407 -12.20 5.70 6.50
CA ALA A 407 -13.43 5.34 5.78
C ALA A 407 -13.30 3.98 5.09
N SER A 408 -12.13 3.69 4.50
CA SER A 408 -11.82 2.38 3.93
C SER A 408 -11.80 1.28 5.00
N LEU A 409 -11.18 1.53 6.17
CA LEU A 409 -11.18 0.55 7.25
C LEU A 409 -12.59 0.31 7.78
N ARG A 410 -13.40 1.36 7.91
CA ARG A 410 -14.81 1.22 8.29
C ARG A 410 -15.58 0.34 7.31
N ARG A 411 -15.36 0.50 5.98
CA ARG A 411 -15.96 -0.38 4.97
C ARG A 411 -15.53 -1.84 5.15
N LEU A 412 -14.25 -2.09 5.42
CA LEU A 412 -13.73 -3.43 5.67
C LEU A 412 -14.30 -4.04 6.96
N ILE A 413 -14.43 -3.27 8.05
CA ILE A 413 -15.08 -3.74 9.29
C ILE A 413 -16.52 -4.19 9.01
N TRP A 414 -17.28 -3.42 8.23
CA TRP A 414 -18.63 -3.82 7.85
C TRP A 414 -18.67 -5.01 6.90
N ALA A 415 -17.69 -5.15 5.99
CA ALA A 415 -17.55 -6.33 5.15
C ALA A 415 -17.25 -7.58 5.98
N TYR A 416 -16.34 -7.48 6.96
CA TYR A 416 -16.01 -8.53 7.93
C TYR A 416 -17.26 -8.99 8.70
N ILE A 417 -18.07 -8.06 9.22
CA ILE A 417 -19.33 -8.39 9.91
C ILE A 417 -20.32 -9.09 8.96
N ARG A 418 -20.48 -8.60 7.73
CA ARG A 418 -21.36 -9.23 6.73
C ARG A 418 -20.89 -10.63 6.32
N ALA A 419 -19.59 -10.88 6.37
CA ALA A 419 -18.99 -12.19 6.11
C ALA A 419 -19.14 -13.18 7.28
N GLY A 420 -19.76 -12.77 8.40
CA GLY A 420 -19.99 -13.61 9.59
C GLY A 420 -19.12 -13.26 10.79
N GLY A 421 -18.25 -12.27 10.68
CA GLY A 421 -17.40 -11.81 11.77
C GLY A 421 -18.16 -11.18 12.94
N ALA A 422 -17.51 -11.09 14.10
CA ALA A 422 -18.11 -10.55 15.32
C ALA A 422 -18.64 -9.12 15.15
N ALA A 423 -19.91 -8.89 15.50
CA ALA A 423 -20.56 -7.58 15.38
C ALA A 423 -19.91 -6.50 16.26
N GLU A 424 -19.30 -6.92 17.37
CA GLU A 424 -18.46 -6.11 18.28
C GLU A 424 -17.32 -5.38 17.56
N ALA A 425 -16.90 -5.84 16.37
CA ALA A 425 -15.90 -5.16 15.55
C ALA A 425 -16.28 -3.71 15.25
N SER A 426 -17.58 -3.40 15.15
CA SER A 426 -18.08 -2.04 14.89
C SER A 426 -18.22 -1.17 16.14
N ARG A 427 -18.11 -1.74 17.35
CA ARG A 427 -18.34 -0.99 18.60
C ARG A 427 -17.21 -0.02 18.90
N SER A 428 -17.58 1.13 19.44
CA SER A 428 -16.62 2.13 19.92
C SER A 428 -15.73 1.57 21.03
N ARG A 429 -14.47 2.03 21.04
CA ARG A 429 -13.43 1.65 22.01
C ARG A 429 -12.78 2.93 22.52
N ALA A 430 -12.63 3.06 23.84
CA ALA A 430 -12.17 4.29 24.49
C ALA A 430 -12.92 5.58 24.06
N GLY A 431 -14.21 5.47 23.70
CA GLY A 431 -15.01 6.59 23.19
C GLY A 431 -14.74 6.97 21.72
N LEU A 432 -13.89 6.22 21.01
CA LEU A 432 -13.55 6.43 19.60
C LEU A 432 -14.32 5.45 18.69
N PRO A 433 -14.62 5.84 17.43
CA PRO A 433 -15.02 4.88 16.40
C PRO A 433 -13.98 3.76 16.24
N ALA A 434 -14.45 2.54 15.98
CA ALA A 434 -13.61 1.33 15.92
C ALA A 434 -12.44 1.47 14.92
N GLU A 435 -12.70 2.04 13.76
CA GLU A 435 -11.71 2.26 12.71
C GLU A 435 -10.59 3.22 13.14
N ARG A 436 -10.92 4.27 13.92
CA ARG A 436 -9.91 5.23 14.40
C ARG A 436 -9.08 4.61 15.50
N TRP A 437 -9.75 3.95 16.46
CA TRP A 437 -9.07 3.22 17.52
C TRP A 437 -8.06 2.21 16.95
N ALA A 438 -8.49 1.41 15.95
CA ALA A 438 -7.67 0.39 15.31
C ALA A 438 -6.48 0.98 14.55
N LEU A 439 -6.70 2.00 13.70
CA LEU A 439 -5.60 2.65 12.96
C LEU A 439 -4.58 3.27 13.89
N GLY A 440 -5.05 3.93 14.94
CA GLY A 440 -4.21 4.57 15.94
C GLY A 440 -3.27 3.60 16.64
N TRP A 441 -3.81 2.53 17.20
CA TRP A 441 -3.03 1.49 17.86
C TRP A 441 -2.14 0.70 16.90
N HIS A 442 -2.63 0.41 15.70
CA HIS A 442 -1.82 -0.21 14.64
C HIS A 442 -0.58 0.64 14.31
N ARG A 443 -0.72 1.97 14.22
CA ARG A 443 0.43 2.85 13.98
C ARG A 443 1.43 2.87 15.14
N LEU A 444 0.97 2.89 16.39
CA LEU A 444 1.88 2.79 17.54
C LEU A 444 2.62 1.45 17.58
N TRP A 445 1.93 0.36 17.26
CA TRP A 445 2.54 -0.96 17.22
C TRP A 445 3.61 -1.07 16.11
N ILE A 446 3.36 -0.46 14.95
CA ILE A 446 4.37 -0.32 13.88
C ILE A 446 5.59 0.49 14.34
N ILE A 447 5.38 1.60 15.07
CA ILE A 447 6.49 2.42 15.60
C ILE A 447 7.36 1.61 16.55
N ALA A 448 6.75 0.91 17.52
CA ALA A 448 7.47 0.07 18.45
C ALA A 448 8.31 -0.99 17.71
N TRP A 449 7.73 -1.63 16.69
CA TRP A 449 8.44 -2.59 15.85
C TRP A 449 9.62 -1.98 15.09
N TYR A 450 9.48 -0.80 14.45
CA TYR A 450 10.58 -0.16 13.75
C TYR A 450 11.73 0.25 14.69
N LEU A 451 11.41 0.66 15.92
CA LEU A 451 12.43 0.98 16.91
C LEU A 451 13.16 -0.28 17.40
N GLU A 452 12.43 -1.36 17.66
CA GLU A 452 13.01 -2.65 18.02
C GLU A 452 13.90 -3.20 16.88
N GLN A 453 13.50 -3.00 15.63
CA GLN A 453 14.37 -3.31 14.50
C GLN A 453 15.64 -2.44 14.50
N ALA A 454 15.52 -1.14 14.73
CA ALA A 454 16.66 -0.23 14.70
C ALA A 454 17.65 -0.44 15.86
N THR A 455 17.19 -0.95 17.01
CA THR A 455 18.01 -1.24 18.19
C THR A 455 18.55 -2.66 18.21
N THR A 456 17.70 -3.67 17.96
CA THR A 456 18.01 -5.09 18.19
C THR A 456 18.35 -5.83 16.91
N TRP A 457 17.46 -5.79 15.92
CA TRP A 457 17.49 -6.77 14.82
C TRP A 457 18.25 -6.30 13.58
N MET A 458 18.26 -5.00 13.33
CA MET A 458 18.85 -4.32 12.18
C MET A 458 19.51 -2.98 12.57
N PRO A 459 20.52 -2.97 13.46
CA PRO A 459 21.20 -1.73 13.86
C PRO A 459 22.08 -1.21 12.72
N SER A 460 21.45 -0.53 11.75
CA SER A 460 22.07 -0.03 10.53
C SER A 460 21.87 1.47 10.39
N PHE A 461 22.97 2.22 10.48
CA PHE A 461 23.00 3.68 10.30
C PHE A 461 22.40 4.11 8.96
N ASP A 462 22.61 3.33 7.89
CA ASP A 462 22.11 3.64 6.55
C ASP A 462 20.58 3.67 6.47
N GLN A 463 19.87 3.03 7.41
CA GLN A 463 18.41 2.98 7.45
C GLN A 463 17.80 4.02 8.40
N ASP A 464 18.60 4.74 9.17
CA ASP A 464 18.12 5.63 10.24
C ASP A 464 17.24 6.75 9.71
N THR A 465 17.69 7.46 8.67
CA THR A 465 16.94 8.58 8.08
C THR A 465 15.58 8.12 7.53
N PHE A 466 15.55 6.98 6.86
CA PHE A 466 14.33 6.40 6.32
C PHE A 466 13.37 5.99 7.45
N THR A 467 13.87 5.22 8.42
CA THR A 467 13.10 4.74 9.57
C THR A 467 12.54 5.91 10.39
N ALA A 468 13.33 6.93 10.67
CA ALA A 468 12.88 8.12 11.38
C ALA A 468 11.76 8.88 10.64
N THR A 469 11.83 8.93 9.31
CA THR A 469 10.76 9.52 8.48
C THR A 469 9.46 8.71 8.59
N VAL A 470 9.56 7.38 8.54
CA VAL A 470 8.41 6.47 8.69
C VAL A 470 7.77 6.61 10.08
N ILE A 471 8.58 6.66 11.15
CA ILE A 471 8.10 6.84 12.51
C ILE A 471 7.38 8.18 12.69
N ARG A 472 7.95 9.29 12.22
CA ARG A 472 7.30 10.62 12.31
C ARG A 472 5.91 10.61 11.70
N ARG A 473 5.77 10.03 10.51
CA ARG A 473 4.47 9.90 9.83
C ARG A 473 3.49 9.07 10.65
N HIS A 474 3.91 7.89 11.11
CA HIS A 474 3.02 7.01 11.88
C HIS A 474 2.67 7.59 13.24
N LEU A 475 3.57 8.35 13.87
CA LEU A 475 3.29 9.03 15.14
C LEU A 475 2.27 10.15 14.96
N HIS A 476 2.37 10.90 13.86
CA HIS A 476 1.38 11.91 13.49
C HIS A 476 0.00 11.27 13.23
N GLU A 477 -0.05 10.15 12.51
CA GLU A 477 -1.28 9.38 12.27
C GLU A 477 -1.86 8.83 13.58
N ALA A 478 -1.02 8.21 14.43
CA ALA A 478 -1.44 7.68 15.73
C ALA A 478 -2.08 8.77 16.59
N GLY A 479 -1.43 9.94 16.68
CA GLY A 479 -1.98 11.11 17.35
C GLY A 479 -3.32 11.52 16.74
N THR A 480 -3.43 11.61 15.41
CA THR A 480 -4.68 12.00 14.73
C THR A 480 -5.84 11.05 15.00
N PHE A 481 -5.60 9.74 15.07
CA PHE A 481 -6.66 8.75 15.25
C PHE A 481 -7.03 8.48 16.70
N LEU A 482 -6.06 8.45 17.62
CA LEU A 482 -6.30 8.23 19.06
C LEU A 482 -6.69 9.51 19.80
N TRP A 483 -6.46 10.68 19.21
CA TRP A 483 -6.81 11.95 19.84
C TRP A 483 -8.17 12.46 19.38
N THR A 484 -9.08 12.58 20.36
CA THR A 484 -10.17 13.56 20.32
C THR A 484 -10.01 14.43 21.55
N PRO A 485 -9.65 15.73 21.41
CA PRO A 485 -9.68 16.63 22.55
C PRO A 485 -11.12 16.62 23.09
N SER A 486 -11.26 16.30 24.37
CA SER A 486 -12.49 16.45 25.13
C SER A 486 -12.87 17.91 25.26
#